data_AF-A0A7X1L200-F1
#
_entry.id   AF-A0A7X1L200-F1
#
_cell.length_a   1.000
_cell.length_b   1.000
_cell.length_c   1.000
_cell.angle_alpha   90.00
_cell.angle_beta   90.00
_cell.angle_gamma   90.00
#
_symmetry.space_group_name_H-M   'P 1'
#
loop_
_entity.id
_entity.type
_entity.pdbx_description
1 polymer ?
#
loop_
_entity_poly.entity_id
_entity_poly.type
_entity_poly.pdbx_seq_one_letter_code
_entity_poly.pdbx_strand_id
1 'polypeptide(L)' 'MRTIQMTLDDNLVQSVDKVVKELKTTRSAFTRNALRDAINHFSISRLEEKHRRGYELHPVNKEEFSLWEEEQDWGDE' A
#
# COMPACT_ATOMS: atom_id res chain seq x y z
N MET A 1 6.50 23.61 -8.79
CA MET A 1 5.22 23.18 -8.16
C MET A 1 4.07 23.70 -9.00
N ARG A 2 2.98 22.94 -9.16
CA ARG A 2 1.76 23.40 -9.83
C ARG A 2 0.65 23.54 -8.80
N THR A 3 -0.07 24.66 -8.82
CA THR A 3 -1.24 24.88 -7.98
C THR A 3 -2.46 24.31 -8.70
N ILE A 4 -3.23 23.48 -7.99
CA ILE A 4 -4.50 22.95 -8.48
C ILE A 4 -5.61 23.44 -7.55
N GLN A 5 -6.76 23.80 -8.11
CA GLN A 5 -7.98 24.00 -7.34
C GLN A 5 -8.73 22.67 -7.31
N MET A 6 -9.23 22.29 -6.13
CA MET A 6 -10.04 21.09 -5.94
C MET A 6 -11.18 21.42 -4.99
N THR A 7 -12.32 20.75 -5.20
CA THR A 7 -13.48 20.84 -4.31
C THR A 7 -13.49 19.59 -3.43
N LEU A 8 -13.62 19.78 -2.13
CA LEU A 8 -13.68 18.72 -1.13
C LEU A 8 -14.87 18.98 -0.22
N ASP A 9 -15.47 17.92 0.32
CA ASP A 9 -16.55 18.06 1.29
C ASP A 9 -16.09 18.81 2.54
N ASP A 10 -16.96 19.67 3.07
CA ASP A 10 -16.66 20.50 4.24
C ASP A 10 -16.26 19.66 5.46
N ASN A 11 -16.90 18.51 5.65
CA ASN A 11 -16.57 17.56 6.72
C ASN A 11 -15.14 17.01 6.59
N LEU A 12 -14.69 16.75 5.36
CA LEU A 12 -13.35 16.27 5.09
C LEU A 12 -12.33 17.37 5.37
N VAL A 13 -12.60 18.60 4.90
CA VAL A 13 -11.73 19.76 5.17
C VAL A 13 -11.60 20.00 6.68
N GLN A 14 -12.69 19.92 7.43
CA GLN A 14 -12.66 20.08 8.89
C GLN A 14 -11.87 18.97 9.59
N SER A 15 -11.91 17.75 9.06
CA SER A 15 -11.13 16.62 9.59
C SER A 15 -9.63 16.83 9.30
N VAL A 16 -9.29 17.24 8.09
CA VAL A 16 -7.92 17.61 7.70
C VAL A 16 -7.39 18.72 8.59
N ASP A 17 -8.20 19.73 8.93
CA ASP A 17 -7.80 20.81 9.83
C ASP A 17 -7.38 20.36 11.22
N LYS A 18 -8.12 19.41 11.80
CA LYS A 18 -7.79 18.86 13.12
C LYS A 18 -6.45 18.14 13.07
N VAL A 19 -6.27 17.27 12.08
CA VAL A 19 -5.05 16.48 11.90
C VAL A 19 -3.83 17.37 11.62
N VAL A 20 -4.00 18.38 10.77
CA VAL A 20 -2.92 19.31 10.42
C VAL A 20 -2.45 20.11 11.64
N LYS A 21 -3.37 20.50 12.53
CA LYS A 21 -3.03 21.16 13.80
C LYS A 21 -2.26 20.24 14.74
N GLU A 22 -2.69 18.99 14.87
CA GLU A 22 -2.04 17.99 15.72
C GLU A 22 -0.63 17.66 15.23
N LEU A 23 -0.48 17.44 13.93
CA LEU A 23 0.80 17.13 13.27
C LEU A 23 1.68 18.37 13.02
N LYS A 24 1.22 19.57 13.42
CA LYS A 24 1.92 20.85 13.21
C LYS A 24 2.40 21.06 11.76
N THR A 25 1.55 20.72 10.80
CA THR A 25 1.85 20.82 9.36
C THR A 25 0.94 21.84 8.68
N THR A 26 0.91 21.88 7.35
CA THR A 26 -0.06 22.67 6.58
C THR A 26 -1.01 21.75 5.82
N ARG A 27 -2.24 22.24 5.52
CA ARG A 27 -3.19 21.50 4.66
C ARG A 27 -2.53 21.02 3.38
N SER A 28 -1.80 21.90 2.70
CA SER A 28 -1.14 21.56 1.43
C SER A 28 -0.07 20.49 1.59
N ALA A 29 0.70 20.47 2.68
CA ALA A 29 1.71 19.47 2.94
C ALA A 29 1.07 18.12 3.27
N PHE A 30 0.05 18.11 4.11
CA PHE A 30 -0.72 16.92 4.44
C PHE A 30 -1.38 16.31 3.21
N THR A 31 -2.13 17.10 2.43
CA THR A 31 -2.81 16.62 1.21
C THR A 31 -1.81 16.08 0.18
N ARG A 32 -0.63 16.71 0.02
CA ARG A 32 0.40 16.19 -0.87
C ARG A 32 0.93 14.82 -0.43
N ASN A 33 1.13 14.63 0.88
CA ASN A 33 1.60 13.35 1.40
C ASN A 33 0.52 12.27 1.25
N ALA A 34 -0.71 12.58 1.67
CA ALA A 34 -1.85 11.66 1.51
C ALA A 34 -2.08 11.24 0.06
N LEU A 35 -1.96 12.17 -0.91
CA LEU A 35 -2.06 11.85 -2.34
C LEU A 35 -0.93 10.93 -2.81
N ARG A 36 0.30 11.14 -2.34
CA ARG A 36 1.43 10.24 -2.67
C ARG A 36 1.20 8.84 -2.10
N ASP A 37 0.76 8.76 -0.86
CA ASP A 37 0.51 7.49 -0.18
C ASP A 37 -0.63 6.73 -0.88
N ALA A 38 -1.70 7.42 -1.28
CA ALA A 38 -2.79 6.82 -2.03
C ALA A 38 -2.35 6.26 -3.40
N ILE A 39 -1.51 7.00 -4.14
CA ILE A 39 -0.95 6.53 -5.42
C ILE A 39 -0.06 5.30 -5.21
N ASN A 40 0.80 5.32 -4.19
CA ASN A 40 1.67 4.20 -3.86
C ASN A 40 0.86 2.97 -3.48
N HIS A 41 -0.15 3.13 -2.62
CA HIS A 41 -1.04 2.06 -2.22
C HIS A 41 -1.76 1.45 -3.42
N PHE A 42 -2.31 2.28 -4.32
CA PHE A 42 -2.94 1.81 -5.55
C PHE A 42 -1.98 0.98 -6.42
N SER A 43 -0.73 1.40 -6.55
CA SER A 43 0.30 0.65 -7.29
C SER A 43 0.60 -0.71 -6.65
N ILE A 44 0.74 -0.75 -5.32
CA ILE A 44 1.01 -1.98 -4.58
C ILE A 44 -0.15 -2.96 -4.72
N SER A 45 -1.39 -2.52 -4.50
CA SER A 45 -2.57 -3.38 -4.62
C SER A 45 -2.73 -3.96 -6.02
N ARG A 46 -2.32 -3.24 -7.08
CA ARG A 46 -2.28 -3.77 -8.45
C ARG A 46 -1.27 -4.89 -8.63
N LEU A 47 -0.10 -4.78 -8.00
CA LEU A 47 0.92 -5.82 -8.05
C LEU A 47 0.48 -7.06 -7.26
N GLU A 48 -0.11 -6.86 -6.08
CA GLU A 48 -0.66 -7.95 -5.26
C GLU A 48 -1.76 -8.72 -6.00
N GLU A 49 -2.69 -8.00 -6.64
CA GLU A 49 -3.74 -8.61 -7.45
C GLU A 49 -3.15 -9.39 -8.64
N LYS A 50 -2.08 -8.89 -9.25
CA LYS A 50 -1.36 -9.61 -10.30
C LYS A 50 -0.73 -10.90 -9.76
N HIS A 51 -0.10 -10.85 -8.58
CA HIS A 51 0.48 -12.03 -7.94
C HIS A 51 -0.61 -13.06 -7.63
N ARG A 52 -1.71 -12.63 -7.00
CA ARG A 52 -2.85 -13.50 -6.69
C ARG A 52 -3.37 -14.23 -7.92
N ARG A 53 -3.64 -13.50 -9.00
CA ARG A 53 -4.05 -14.10 -10.29
C ARG A 53 -3.02 -15.07 -10.84
N GLY A 54 -1.73 -14.76 -10.69
CA GLY A 54 -0.65 -15.65 -11.08
C GLY A 54 -0.73 -16.99 -10.36
N TYR A 55 -0.90 -16.98 -9.03
CA TYR A 55 -1.04 -18.19 -8.22
C TYR A 55 -2.36 -18.94 -8.47
N GLU A 56 -3.45 -18.24 -8.78
CA GLU A 56 -4.72 -18.87 -9.15
C GLU A 56 -4.63 -19.59 -10.51
N LEU A 57 -3.96 -18.97 -11.49
CA LEU A 57 -3.80 -19.53 -12.84
C LEU A 57 -2.75 -20.63 -12.90
N HIS A 58 -1.72 -20.54 -12.06
CA HIS A 58 -0.62 -21.49 -11.97
C HIS A 58 -0.48 -21.94 -10.50
N PRO A 59 -1.37 -22.85 -10.05
CA PRO A 59 -1.27 -23.39 -8.72
C PRO A 59 0.04 -24.15 -8.58
N VAL A 60 0.67 -24.01 -7.41
CA VAL A 60 1.94 -24.66 -7.07
C VAL A 60 1.81 -26.16 -7.25
N ASN A 61 2.72 -26.75 -8.03
CA ASN A 61 2.81 -28.19 -8.12
C ASN A 61 3.53 -28.73 -6.86
N LYS A 62 3.11 -29.91 -6.38
CA LYS A 62 3.73 -30.56 -5.22
C LYS A 62 5.22 -30.79 -5.42
N GLU A 63 5.65 -31.06 -6.66
CA GLU A 63 7.06 -31.27 -7.00
C GLU A 63 7.87 -29.98 -7.18
N GLU A 64 7.23 -28.80 -7.20
CA GLU A 64 7.88 -27.52 -7.53
C GLU A 64 8.87 -27.05 -6.45
N PHE A 65 8.61 -27.44 -5.19
CA PHE A 65 9.43 -27.04 -4.05
C PHE A 65 10.01 -28.24 -3.25
N SER A 66 9.76 -29.48 -3.69
CA SER A 66 10.20 -30.68 -2.95
C SER A 66 11.72 -30.82 -2.82
N LEU A 67 12.48 -30.20 -3.72
CA LEU A 67 13.95 -30.27 -3.69
C LEU A 67 14.55 -29.61 -2.45
N TRP A 68 13.87 -28.60 -1.89
CA TRP A 68 14.32 -27.86 -0.70
C TRP A 68 13.84 -28.46 0.63
N GLU A 69 12.99 -29.50 0.59
CA GLU A 69 12.47 -30.14 1.81
C GLU A 69 13.56 -30.92 2.55
N GLU A 70 14.51 -31.55 1.84
CA GLU A 70 15.64 -32.28 2.45
C GLU A 70 16.70 -31.35 3.06
N GLU A 71 16.68 -30.06 2.69
CA GLU A 71 17.65 -29.04 3.14
C GLU A 71 17.09 -28.12 4.24
N GLN A 72 15.80 -28.26 4.60
CA GLN A 72 15.20 -27.57 5.75
C GLN A 72 15.59 -28.25 7.08
N ASP A 73 16.85 -28.09 7.49
CA ASP A 73 17.26 -28.29 8.88
C ASP A 73 17.12 -26.96 9.64
N TRP A 74 15.95 -26.73 10.23
CA TRP A 74 15.70 -25.54 11.05
C TRP A 74 16.30 -25.63 12.45
N GLY A 75 17.05 -26.70 12.75
CA GLY A 75 17.53 -27.02 14.09
C GLY A 75 16.38 -27.40 15.02
N ASP A 76 16.60 -28.42 15.85
CA ASP A 76 15.76 -28.63 17.02
C ASP A 76 16.08 -27.52 18.05
N GLU A 77 15.04 -26.92 18.63
CA GLU A 77 15.18 -26.10 19.84
C GLU A 77 15.83 -26.91 20.99
#